data_AF-A0A1I4EUF1-F1
#
_entry.id   AF-A0A1I4EUF1-F1
#
_cell.length_a   1.000
_cell.length_b   1.000
_cell.length_c   1.000
_cell.angle_alpha   90.00
_cell.angle_beta   90.00
_cell.angle_gamma   90.00
#
_symmetry.space_group_name_H-M   'P 1'
#
loop_
_entity.id
_entity.type
_entity.pdbx_description
1 polymer ?
#
loop_
_entity_poly.entity_id
_entity_poly.type
_entity_poly.pdbx_seq_one_letter_code
_entity_poly.pdbx_strand_id
1 'polypeptide(L)' 'MRFNGIASPEQLAILHQIFDDRCRAAGIQPGDPDHETLALRIISLFQSGVQTAEEIIAALDRNDFQGESRAA' A
#
# COMPACT_ATOMS: atom_id res chain seq x y z
N MET A 1 -8.06 -15.33 7.69
CA MET A 1 -6.75 -15.91 8.04
C MET A 1 -6.02 -14.86 8.89
N ARG A 2 -5.32 -15.20 9.97
CA ARG A 2 -4.64 -14.19 10.80
C ARG A 2 -3.18 -14.08 10.38
N PHE A 3 -2.74 -12.87 10.03
CA PHE A 3 -1.40 -12.60 9.51
C PHE A 3 -0.46 -12.21 10.66
N ASN A 4 0.49 -13.09 11.00
CA ASN A 4 1.49 -12.89 12.05
C ASN A 4 2.70 -12.05 11.58
N GLY A 5 2.49 -11.06 10.71
CA GLY A 5 3.59 -10.20 10.21
C GLY A 5 4.54 -10.86 9.21
N ILE A 6 4.18 -12.02 8.64
CA ILE A 6 4.90 -12.66 7.54
C ILE A 6 3.95 -12.72 6.34
N ALA A 7 4.29 -12.02 5.26
CA ALA A 7 3.60 -12.17 3.99
C ALA A 7 4.04 -13.50 3.35
N SER A 8 3.10 -14.32 2.91
CA SER A 8 3.45 -15.46 2.06
C SER A 8 4.03 -14.95 0.73
N PRO A 9 4.81 -15.77 0.00
CA PRO A 9 5.34 -15.37 -1.31
C PRO A 9 4.25 -14.92 -2.30
N GLU A 10 3.07 -15.55 -2.22
CA GLU A 10 1.89 -15.18 -3.01
C GLU A 10 1.35 -13.80 -2.61
N GLN A 11 1.28 -13.51 -1.31
CA GLN A 11 0.88 -12.19 -0.83
C GLN A 11 1.89 -11.11 -1.21
N LEU A 12 3.19 -11.41 -1.14
CA LEU A 12 4.24 -10.48 -1.54
C LEU A 12 4.15 -10.16 -3.04
N ALA A 13 3.87 -11.16 -3.90
CA ALA A 13 3.67 -10.95 -5.32
C ALA A 13 2.48 -10.02 -5.61
N ILE A 14 1.38 -10.18 -4.88
CA ILE A 14 0.20 -9.30 -4.99
C ILE A 14 0.53 -7.87 -4.55
N LEU A 15 1.23 -7.70 -3.41
CA LEU A 15 1.64 -6.38 -2.91
C LEU A 15 2.56 -5.67 -3.90
N HIS A 16 3.51 -6.41 -4.48
CA HIS A 16 4.43 -5.88 -5.49
C HIS A 16 3.70 -5.47 -6.77
N GLN A 17 2.71 -6.26 -7.21
CA GLN A 17 1.91 -5.93 -8.39
C GLN A 17 1.08 -4.66 -8.19
N ILE A 18 0.42 -4.51 -7.03
CA ILE A 18 -0.32 -3.28 -6.67
C ILE A 18 0.62 -2.08 -6.65
N PHE A 19 1.82 -2.25 -6.10
CA PHE A 19 2.84 -1.21 -6.05
C PHE A 19 3.27 -0.76 -7.45
N ASP A 20 3.64 -1.71 -8.33
CA ASP A 20 4.07 -1.42 -9.70
C ASP A 20 2.98 -0.72 -10.52
N ASP A 21 1.73 -1.19 -10.39
CA ASP A 21 0.59 -0.59 -11.09
C ASP A 21 0.35 0.85 -10.64
N ARG A 22 0.49 1.13 -9.34
CA ARG A 22 0.33 2.48 -8.78
C ARG A 22 1.48 3.40 -9.13
N CYS A 23 2.72 2.93 -9.09
CA CYS A 23 3.87 3.68 -9.56
C CYS A 23 3.69 4.07 -11.04
N ARG A 24 3.26 3.12 -11.89
CA ARG A 24 2.99 3.36 -13.30
C ARG A 24 1.84 4.36 -13.52
N ALA A 25 0.75 4.25 -12.76
CA ALA A 25 -0.40 5.14 -12.89
C ALA A 25 -0.08 6.58 -12.44
N ALA A 26 0.72 6.74 -11.39
CA ALA A 26 1.15 8.04 -10.88
C ALA A 26 2.38 8.62 -11.60
N GLY A 27 3.03 7.85 -12.47
CA GLY A 27 4.28 8.25 -13.13
C GLY A 27 5.49 8.32 -12.21
N ILE A 28 5.42 7.65 -11.05
CA ILE A 28 6.48 7.60 -10.03
C ILE A 28 7.64 6.75 -10.55
N GLN A 29 8.85 7.29 -10.52
CA GLN A 29 10.04 6.56 -10.95
C GLN A 29 10.77 5.92 -9.75
N PRO A 30 11.52 4.83 -9.98
CA PRO A 30 12.39 4.28 -8.95
C PRO A 30 13.41 5.33 -8.49
N GLY A 31 13.39 5.67 -7.19
CA GLY A 31 14.24 6.71 -6.61
C GLY A 31 13.51 8.00 -6.26
N ASP A 32 12.25 8.16 -6.67
CA ASP A 32 11.41 9.26 -6.17
C ASP A 32 11.06 9.05 -4.68
N PRO A 33 10.97 10.12 -3.88
CA PRO A 33 10.47 10.02 -2.50
C PRO A 33 9.08 9.39 -2.42
N ASP A 34 8.27 9.60 -3.45
CA ASP A 34 6.91 9.05 -3.56
C ASP A 34 6.92 7.53 -3.76
N HIS A 35 7.98 6.98 -4.35
CA HIS A 35 8.18 5.54 -4.53
C HIS A 35 8.31 4.83 -3.18
N GLU A 36 9.15 5.35 -2.29
CA GLU A 36 9.33 4.78 -0.95
C GLU A 36 8.10 5.03 -0.07
N THR A 37 7.49 6.21 -0.18
CA THR A 37 6.27 6.56 0.55
C THR A 37 5.11 5.62 0.22
N LEU A 38 4.90 5.32 -1.06
CA LEU A 38 3.87 4.38 -1.50
C LEU A 38 4.14 2.96 -0.98
N ALA A 39 5.40 2.50 -1.04
CA ALA A 39 5.79 1.17 -0.55
C ALA A 39 5.54 1.04 0.97
N LEU A 40 5.98 2.03 1.76
CA LEU A 40 5.74 2.08 3.20
C LEU A 40 4.25 2.07 3.54
N ARG A 41 3.43 2.75 2.74
CA ARG A 41 1.98 2.80 2.94
C ARG A 41 1.32 1.45 2.68
N ILE A 42 1.69 0.76 1.60
CA ILE A 42 1.21 -0.59 1.27
C ILE A 42 1.56 -1.57 2.39
N ILE A 43 2.79 -1.54 2.88
CA ILE A 43 3.24 -2.40 3.98
C ILE A 43 2.51 -2.07 5.28
N SER A 44 2.31 -0.79 5.60
CA SER A 44 1.57 -0.37 6.80
C SER A 44 0.12 -0.83 6.78
N LEU A 45 -0.55 -0.72 5.62
CA LEU A 45 -1.92 -1.24 5.43
C LEU A 45 -1.97 -2.75 5.60
N PHE A 46 -1.03 -3.47 4.99
CA PHE A 46 -0.91 -4.92 5.15
C PHE A 46 -0.72 -5.32 6.63
N GLN A 47 0.15 -4.62 7.36
CA GLN A 47 0.39 -4.85 8.79
C GLN A 47 -0.82 -4.49 9.67
N SER A 48 -1.63 -3.51 9.27
CA SER A 48 -2.83 -3.09 10.02
C SER A 48 -3.98 -4.11 9.98
N GLY A 49 -3.82 -5.19 9.22
CA GLY A 49 -4.79 -6.28 9.13
C GLY A 49 -5.68 -6.23 7.90
N VAL A 50 -5.32 -5.42 6.89
CA VAL A 50 -5.93 -5.45 5.55
C VAL A 50 -5.50 -6.74 4.86
N GLN A 51 -6.46 -7.58 4.48
CA GLN A 51 -6.19 -8.99 4.14
C GLN A 51 -6.22 -9.27 2.64
N THR A 52 -6.81 -8.39 1.84
CA THR A 52 -6.97 -8.61 0.40
C THR A 52 -6.42 -7.48 -0.46
N ALA A 53 -6.08 -7.81 -1.71
CA ALA A 53 -5.64 -6.85 -2.71
C ALA A 53 -6.63 -5.70 -2.87
N GLU A 54 -7.91 -6.02 -2.96
CA GLU A 54 -8.99 -5.06 -3.16
C GLU A 54 -9.12 -4.10 -1.97
N GLU A 55 -8.98 -4.61 -0.74
CA GLU A 55 -9.00 -3.75 0.45
C GLU A 55 -7.78 -2.83 0.51
N ILE A 56 -6.60 -3.28 0.07
CA ILE A 56 -5.40 -2.44 -0.02
C ILE A 56 -5.60 -1.35 -1.06
N ILE A 57 -6.08 -1.71 -2.26
CA ILE A 57 -6.37 -0.77 -3.35
C ILE A 57 -7.41 0.27 -2.89
N ALA A 58 -8.51 -0.19 -2.29
CA ALA A 58 -9.56 0.69 -1.77
C ALA A 58 -9.07 1.59 -0.62
N ALA A 59 -8.19 1.08 0.24
CA ALA A 59 -7.58 1.86 1.30
C ALA A 59 -6.58 2.89 0.76
N LEU A 60 -5.81 2.56 -0.28
CA LEU A 60 -4.95 3.52 -0.98
C LEU A 60 -5.79 4.64 -1.61
N ASP A 61 -6.89 4.31 -2.29
CA ASP A 61 -7.80 5.28 -2.91
C ASP A 61 -8.52 6.17 -1.89
N ARG A 62 -8.93 5.60 -0.75
CA ARG A 62 -9.55 6.36 0.33
C ARG A 62 -8.59 7.35 0.97
N ASN A 63 -7.30 7.05 0.94
CA ASN A 63 -6.27 7.75 1.71
C ASN A 63 -5.42 8.70 0.83
N ASP A 64 -5.65 8.74 -0.48
CA ASP A 64 -5.30 9.86 -1.36
C ASP A 64 -5.99 11.17 -0.91
N PHE A 65 -7.08 11.05 -0.14
CA PHE A 65 -7.85 12.15 0.46
C PHE A 65 -7.56 12.46 1.93
N GLN A 66 -6.54 11.88 2.57
CA GLN A 66 -6.23 12.20 3.97
C GLN A 66 -5.12 13.26 4.09
N GLY A 67 -5.43 14.44 3.55
CA GLY A 67 -4.85 15.71 3.97
C GLY A 67 -5.47 16.28 5.26
N GLU A 68 -6.49 15.64 5.84
CA GLU A 68 -7.19 16.15 7.03
C GLU A 68 -7.45 15.04 8.04
N SER A 69 -6.63 14.97 9.09
CA SER A 69 -7.10 14.84 10.49
C SER A 69 -5.88 14.79 11.44
N ARG A 70 -5.33 15.96 11.76
CA ARG A 70 -4.76 16.23 13.08
C ARG A 70 -5.56 17.37 13.69
N ALA A 71 -6.73 17.02 14.23
CA ALA A 71 -7.37 17.82 15.26
C ALA A 71 -7.07 17.15 16.61
N ALA A 72 -6.13 17.74 17.35
CA ALA A 72 -6.06 17.74 18.81
C ALA A 72 -5.08 18.84 19.23
#